data_AF-A0AA38LYG2-F1
#
_entry.id   AF-A0AA38LYG2-F1
#
_cell.length_a   1.000
_cell.length_b   1.000
_cell.length_c   1.000
_cell.angle_alpha   90.00
_cell.angle_beta   90.00
_cell.angle_gamma   90.00
#
_symmetry.space_group_name_H-M   'P 1'
#
loop_
_entity.id
_entity.type
_entity.pdbx_description
1 polymer ?
#
loop_
_entity_poly.entity_id
_entity_poly.type
_entity_poly.pdbx_seq_one_letter_code
_entity_poly.pdbx_strand_id
1 'polypeptide(L)'
;MVINNEPKSKPVQQNATISQAGQNLSGDSTIDFLKNEINDLKKQLENKNQLQDAEKKLQEERPAVSSTASSFTEMMQLMIMQQLMQNNNSNTQFDIKRTIQDQLDEFKSSFLKETGMKSGDDQLNYVNTKKELTEMNQKPDQTYHSEKEQESNVLKRETINPNSLPAVKSMILSQNYIPPLTISTEVDMTSILKLKHVLKKTDPNTFYSTILFITKSLSLALLEYPKINSSYEPETNEVVVKAYHNIGLATETSEGLIIPVLKFVEKLSLRELAIDIQEMTTRLRRGELYNYETSGSTITLANYGNIGAIQATPTIFYPNAAVVGVGKVVKKPVVVENEKLAIKAMMNISLTVDQRIIDNATAGRFLARIKEILEKPELITVS
;
A
#
# COMPACT_ATOMS: atom_id res chain seq x y z
N MET A 1 -20.47 58.29 7.81
CA MET A 1 -19.15 58.54 7.18
C MET A 1 -18.22 57.42 7.63
N VAL A 2 -17.62 56.66 6.70
CA VAL A 2 -16.47 55.71 6.84
C VAL A 2 -16.61 54.59 7.89
N ILE A 3 -17.01 53.36 7.51
CA ILE A 3 -16.22 52.18 7.04
C ILE A 3 -15.40 51.48 8.15
N ASN A 4 -15.72 50.20 8.40
CA ASN A 4 -14.92 49.21 9.11
C ASN A 4 -14.79 47.95 8.24
N ASN A 5 -13.58 47.39 8.15
CA ASN A 5 -13.19 46.22 7.35
C ASN A 5 -12.77 45.08 8.28
N GLU A 6 -13.25 43.86 8.03
CA GLU A 6 -12.44 42.63 7.84
C GLU A 6 -13.34 41.41 7.51
N PRO A 7 -12.79 40.34 6.89
CA PRO A 7 -13.52 39.46 5.98
C PRO A 7 -13.89 38.08 6.57
N LYS A 8 -14.97 37.48 6.04
CA LYS A 8 -15.28 36.04 6.19
C LYS A 8 -15.82 35.42 4.89
N SER A 9 -15.29 34.23 4.60
CA SER A 9 -15.86 33.06 3.89
C SER A 9 -16.48 33.21 2.48
N LYS A 10 -15.93 32.46 1.51
CA LYS A 10 -16.61 32.08 0.25
C LYS A 10 -17.36 30.75 0.40
N PRO A 11 -18.49 30.58 -0.30
CA PRO A 11 -18.63 29.42 -1.17
C PRO A 11 -19.22 29.73 -2.57
N VAL A 12 -18.70 28.96 -3.55
CA VAL A 12 -19.36 28.32 -4.71
C VAL A 12 -20.45 29.07 -5.47
N GLN A 13 -20.22 29.32 -6.77
CA GLN A 13 -21.22 29.16 -7.85
C GLN A 13 -20.57 29.26 -9.24
N GLN A 14 -20.50 28.11 -9.94
CA GLN A 14 -20.48 28.06 -11.40
C GLN A 14 -21.89 28.36 -11.89
N ASN A 15 -22.09 29.51 -12.53
CA ASN A 15 -23.23 29.80 -13.40
C ASN A 15 -22.83 30.94 -14.33
N ALA A 16 -22.17 30.61 -15.43
CA ALA A 16 -21.80 31.59 -16.45
C ALA A 16 -21.83 30.95 -17.84
N THR A 17 -22.99 30.46 -18.28
CA THR A 17 -23.32 30.41 -19.72
C THR A 17 -24.83 30.37 -19.97
N ILE A 18 -25.62 31.20 -19.27
CA ILE A 18 -26.99 31.53 -19.67
C ILE A 18 -27.04 33.04 -19.87
N SER A 19 -26.52 33.55 -20.99
CA SER A 19 -26.70 34.97 -21.31
C SER A 19 -26.60 35.34 -22.80
N GLN A 20 -26.51 34.40 -23.73
CA GLN A 20 -26.46 34.74 -25.17
C GLN A 20 -27.14 33.69 -26.05
N ALA A 21 -28.46 33.55 -25.91
CA ALA A 21 -29.34 32.97 -26.95
C ALA A 21 -30.81 33.28 -26.63
N GLY A 22 -31.11 34.51 -26.25
CA GLY A 22 -32.48 34.99 -26.13
C GLY A 22 -32.74 35.99 -27.24
N GLN A 23 -33.20 35.53 -28.41
CA GLN A 23 -34.08 36.26 -29.31
C GLN A 23 -34.45 35.39 -30.52
N ASN A 24 -35.77 35.24 -30.75
CA ASN A 24 -36.46 34.61 -31.88
C ASN A 24 -36.57 33.08 -31.89
N LEU A 25 -37.48 32.54 -31.08
CA LEU A 25 -38.00 31.18 -31.25
C LEU A 25 -39.49 31.18 -30.87
N SER A 26 -40.35 30.75 -31.80
CA SER A 26 -41.82 30.77 -31.72
C SER A 26 -42.35 29.84 -30.61
N GLY A 27 -43.58 30.07 -30.14
CA GLY A 27 -44.19 29.30 -29.04
C GLY A 27 -44.18 27.76 -29.22
N ASP A 28 -44.14 27.25 -30.45
CA ASP A 28 -44.00 25.81 -30.74
C ASP A 28 -42.61 25.26 -30.38
N SER A 29 -41.55 26.04 -30.62
CA SER A 29 -40.16 25.58 -30.41
C SER A 29 -39.77 25.46 -28.94
N THR A 30 -40.43 26.19 -28.04
CA THR A 30 -40.22 26.07 -26.58
C THR A 30 -40.96 24.85 -26.02
N ILE A 31 -42.13 24.54 -26.57
CA ILE A 31 -42.92 23.36 -26.19
C ILE A 31 -42.22 22.07 -26.66
N ASP A 32 -41.64 22.08 -27.86
CA ASP A 32 -40.90 20.92 -28.37
C ASP A 32 -39.57 20.69 -27.64
N PHE A 33 -38.91 21.76 -27.21
CA PHE A 33 -37.73 21.66 -26.34
C PHE A 33 -38.08 20.99 -24.99
N LEU A 34 -39.13 21.44 -24.32
CA LEU A 34 -39.56 20.88 -23.04
C LEU A 34 -40.08 19.43 -23.16
N LYS A 35 -40.72 19.07 -24.28
CA LYS A 35 -41.13 17.67 -24.55
C LYS A 35 -39.93 16.74 -24.74
N ASN A 36 -38.89 17.22 -25.42
CA ASN A 36 -37.65 16.44 -25.60
C ASN A 36 -36.91 16.25 -24.28
N GLU A 37 -36.84 17.29 -23.44
CA GLU A 37 -36.19 17.21 -22.13
C GLU A 37 -36.95 16.30 -21.15
N ILE A 38 -38.29 16.32 -21.16
CA ILE A 38 -39.14 15.39 -20.39
C ILE A 38 -39.01 13.95 -20.88
N ASN A 39 -38.87 13.72 -22.20
CA ASN A 39 -38.67 12.39 -22.76
C ASN A 39 -37.28 11.83 -22.45
N ASP A 40 -36.23 12.66 -22.46
CA ASP A 40 -34.90 12.24 -22.06
C ASP A 40 -34.84 11.92 -20.56
N LEU A 41 -35.50 12.71 -19.72
CA LEU A 41 -35.62 12.42 -18.28
C LEU A 41 -36.40 11.12 -18.02
N LYS A 42 -37.46 10.84 -18.78
CA LYS A 42 -38.18 9.55 -18.71
C LYS A 42 -37.30 8.37 -19.14
N LYS A 43 -36.53 8.51 -20.21
CA LYS A 43 -35.58 7.48 -20.69
C LYS A 43 -34.47 7.21 -19.69
N GLN A 44 -33.97 8.25 -19.01
CA GLN A 44 -32.96 8.11 -17.96
C GLN A 44 -33.53 7.43 -16.70
N LEU A 45 -34.79 7.70 -16.33
CA LEU A 45 -35.45 7.01 -15.22
C LEU A 45 -35.74 5.53 -15.55
N GLU A 46 -36.14 5.21 -16.78
CA GLU A 46 -36.34 3.83 -17.24
C GLU A 46 -35.03 3.03 -17.27
N ASN A 47 -33.95 3.61 -17.78
CA ASN A 47 -32.63 2.94 -17.76
C ASN A 47 -32.10 2.75 -16.34
N LYS A 48 -32.37 3.67 -15.42
CA LYS A 48 -31.94 3.56 -14.01
C LYS A 48 -32.72 2.49 -13.24
N ASN A 49 -34.03 2.36 -13.50
CA ASN A 49 -34.85 1.28 -12.92
C ASN A 49 -34.51 -0.10 -13.53
N GLN A 50 -34.22 -0.18 -14.83
CA GLN A 50 -33.79 -1.43 -15.48
C GLN A 50 -32.39 -1.89 -15.04
N LEU A 51 -31.47 -0.96 -14.75
CA LEU A 51 -30.17 -1.27 -14.15
C LEU A 51 -30.31 -1.75 -12.70
N GLN A 52 -31.20 -1.14 -11.91
CA GLN A 52 -31.48 -1.61 -10.54
C GLN A 52 -32.15 -3.00 -10.53
N ASP A 53 -33.02 -3.31 -11.49
CA ASP A 53 -33.63 -4.64 -11.63
C ASP A 53 -32.66 -5.70 -12.22
N ALA A 54 -31.70 -5.29 -13.06
CA ALA A 54 -30.65 -6.17 -13.57
C ALA A 54 -29.57 -6.47 -12.50
N GLU A 55 -29.19 -5.48 -11.68
CA GLU A 55 -28.28 -5.67 -10.54
C GLU A 55 -28.89 -6.57 -9.46
N LYS A 56 -30.21 -6.43 -9.21
CA LYS A 56 -30.92 -7.27 -8.23
C LYS A 56 -31.05 -8.73 -8.69
N LYS A 57 -31.26 -8.96 -10.00
CA LYS A 57 -31.25 -10.32 -10.59
C LYS A 57 -29.85 -10.95 -10.63
N LEU A 58 -28.80 -10.15 -10.76
CA LEU A 58 -27.40 -10.61 -10.69
C LEU A 58 -26.92 -10.92 -9.26
N GLN A 59 -27.56 -10.36 -8.23
CA GLN A 59 -27.27 -10.68 -6.83
C GLN A 59 -27.98 -11.95 -6.33
N GLU A 60 -29.09 -12.37 -6.96
CA GLU A 60 -29.91 -13.51 -6.51
C GLU A 60 -29.49 -14.88 -7.10
N GLU A 61 -28.69 -14.94 -8.18
CA GLU A 61 -28.23 -16.22 -8.80
C GLU A 61 -26.71 -16.43 -8.76
N ARG A 62 -26.13 -16.48 -7.54
CA ARG A 62 -24.74 -16.95 -7.36
C ARG A 62 -24.69 -18.43 -6.92
N PRO A 63 -24.02 -19.32 -7.66
CA PRO A 63 -23.31 -20.44 -7.06
C PRO A 63 -21.86 -20.03 -6.75
N ALA A 64 -21.42 -20.35 -5.54
CA ALA A 64 -20.09 -20.03 -5.04
C ALA A 64 -19.04 -21.05 -5.50
N VAL A 65 -18.00 -20.65 -6.25
CA VAL A 65 -16.69 -21.35 -6.30
C VAL A 65 -15.55 -20.34 -6.59
N SER A 66 -14.37 -20.67 -6.06
CA SER A 66 -13.18 -19.90 -5.68
C SER A 66 -12.34 -19.16 -6.72
N SER A 67 -11.68 -18.12 -6.21
CA SER A 67 -10.70 -17.20 -6.80
C SER A 67 -9.33 -17.83 -7.12
N THR A 68 -8.84 -17.66 -8.37
CA THR A 68 -7.44 -17.29 -8.73
C THR A 68 -7.15 -17.30 -10.25
N ALA A 69 -8.13 -17.61 -11.12
CA ALA A 69 -7.94 -17.60 -12.58
C ALA A 69 -8.56 -16.39 -13.33
N SER A 70 -8.90 -15.30 -12.64
CA SER A 70 -9.81 -14.28 -13.18
C SER A 70 -9.17 -13.33 -14.19
N SER A 71 -8.04 -12.68 -13.91
CA SER A 71 -7.65 -11.51 -14.73
C SER A 71 -7.22 -11.79 -16.18
N PHE A 72 -6.52 -12.90 -16.46
CA PHE A 72 -6.05 -13.21 -17.81
C PHE A 72 -7.16 -13.85 -18.67
N THR A 73 -7.94 -14.75 -18.06
CA THR A 73 -9.08 -15.39 -18.72
C THR A 73 -10.18 -14.37 -19.01
N GLU A 74 -10.47 -13.45 -18.08
CA GLU A 74 -11.44 -12.38 -18.29
C GLU A 74 -10.96 -11.38 -19.35
N MET A 75 -9.68 -11.01 -19.36
CA MET A 75 -9.13 -10.10 -20.39
C MET A 75 -9.17 -10.72 -21.78
N MET A 76 -8.81 -12.00 -21.91
CA MET A 76 -8.84 -12.73 -23.18
C MET A 76 -10.29 -12.96 -23.66
N GLN A 77 -11.22 -13.22 -22.74
CA GLN A 77 -12.63 -13.36 -23.05
C GLN A 77 -13.28 -12.03 -23.43
N LEU A 78 -12.90 -10.92 -22.79
CA LEU A 78 -13.28 -9.56 -23.17
C LEU A 78 -12.74 -9.16 -24.54
N MET A 79 -11.49 -9.54 -24.85
CA MET A 79 -10.87 -9.24 -26.14
C MET A 79 -11.57 -9.99 -27.29
N ILE A 80 -11.90 -11.26 -27.08
CA ILE A 80 -12.68 -12.07 -28.02
C ILE A 80 -14.10 -11.51 -28.17
N MET A 81 -14.75 -11.12 -27.07
CA MET A 81 -16.10 -10.56 -27.10
C MET A 81 -16.14 -9.19 -27.78
N GLN A 82 -15.12 -8.35 -27.60
CA GLN A 82 -15.00 -7.05 -28.26
C GLN A 82 -14.74 -7.20 -29.77
N GLN A 83 -14.01 -8.23 -30.18
CA GLN A 83 -13.74 -8.55 -31.58
C GLN A 83 -14.97 -9.12 -32.31
N LEU A 84 -15.79 -9.91 -31.60
CA LEU A 84 -17.08 -10.42 -32.09
C LEU A 84 -18.14 -9.30 -32.20
N MET A 85 -18.10 -8.31 -31.31
CA MET A 85 -19.00 -7.15 -31.36
C MET A 85 -18.67 -6.15 -32.48
N GLN A 86 -17.45 -6.18 -33.02
CA GLN A 86 -17.05 -5.29 -34.12
C GLN A 86 -17.45 -5.80 -35.51
N ASN A 87 -17.86 -7.06 -35.66
CA ASN A 87 -17.91 -7.70 -36.98
C ASN A 87 -19.16 -8.51 -37.31
N ASN A 88 -20.37 -8.02 -37.03
CA ASN A 88 -21.57 -8.64 -37.60
C ASN A 88 -22.59 -7.63 -38.12
N ASN A 89 -22.43 -7.32 -39.41
CA ASN A 89 -23.52 -6.95 -40.29
C ASN A 89 -24.06 -8.25 -40.92
N SER A 90 -25.38 -8.34 -41.04
CA SER A 90 -26.19 -9.31 -41.80
C SER A 90 -26.34 -10.78 -41.30
N ASN A 91 -27.63 -11.12 -41.11
CA ASN A 91 -28.30 -12.42 -41.14
C ASN A 91 -27.47 -13.61 -41.65
N THR A 92 -26.97 -14.42 -40.71
CA THR A 92 -26.83 -15.86 -40.89
C THR A 92 -26.80 -16.49 -39.50
N GLN A 93 -27.50 -17.60 -39.32
CA GLN A 93 -27.48 -18.36 -38.07
C GLN A 93 -26.11 -19.02 -37.94
N PHE A 94 -25.15 -18.28 -37.39
CA PHE A 94 -23.80 -18.75 -37.13
C PHE A 94 -23.83 -19.72 -35.96
N ASP A 95 -23.54 -20.99 -36.24
CA ASP A 95 -23.41 -22.02 -35.22
C ASP A 95 -22.03 -21.89 -34.56
N ILE A 96 -21.93 -20.89 -33.67
CA ILE A 96 -20.70 -20.48 -32.97
C ILE A 96 -20.01 -21.68 -32.32
N LYS A 97 -20.78 -22.67 -31.85
CA LYS A 97 -20.24 -23.88 -31.25
C LYS A 97 -19.46 -24.72 -32.26
N ARG A 98 -19.97 -24.86 -33.49
CA ARG A 98 -19.30 -25.59 -34.56
C ARG A 98 -18.05 -24.86 -35.05
N THR A 99 -18.13 -23.54 -35.21
CA THR A 99 -16.97 -22.73 -35.62
C THR A 99 -15.85 -22.76 -34.59
N ILE A 100 -16.18 -22.71 -33.30
CA ILE A 100 -15.19 -22.88 -32.22
C ILE A 100 -14.57 -24.28 -32.23
N GLN A 101 -15.39 -25.31 -32.48
CA GLN A 101 -14.90 -26.69 -32.59
C GLN A 101 -13.93 -26.86 -33.77
N ASP A 102 -14.30 -26.33 -34.94
CA ASP A 102 -13.50 -26.41 -36.16
C ASP A 102 -12.16 -25.65 -35.99
N GLN A 103 -12.16 -24.49 -35.33
CA GLN A 103 -10.93 -23.73 -35.02
C GLN A 103 -10.05 -24.41 -33.97
N LEU A 104 -10.64 -25.09 -32.98
CA LEU A 104 -9.90 -25.86 -31.98
C LEU A 104 -9.23 -27.09 -32.60
N ASP A 105 -9.88 -27.74 -33.55
CA ASP A 105 -9.34 -28.91 -34.25
C ASP A 105 -8.27 -28.50 -35.27
N GLU A 106 -8.44 -27.36 -35.95
CA GLU A 106 -7.42 -26.76 -36.80
C GLU A 106 -6.17 -26.38 -35.99
N PHE A 107 -6.35 -25.74 -34.83
CA PHE A 107 -5.25 -25.40 -33.91
C PHE A 107 -4.55 -26.65 -33.35
N LYS A 108 -5.28 -27.68 -32.93
CA LYS A 108 -4.66 -28.96 -32.50
C LYS A 108 -3.83 -29.56 -33.62
N SER A 109 -4.33 -29.53 -34.85
CA SER A 109 -3.63 -30.11 -36.01
C SER A 109 -2.36 -29.34 -36.38
N SER A 110 -2.35 -28.01 -36.27
CA SER A 110 -1.18 -27.18 -36.52
C SER A 110 -0.14 -27.34 -35.40
N PHE A 111 -0.60 -27.35 -34.14
CA PHE A 111 0.25 -27.53 -32.97
C PHE A 111 0.94 -28.90 -32.95
N LEU A 112 0.22 -29.97 -33.29
CA LEU A 112 0.80 -31.33 -33.38
C LEU A 112 1.79 -31.46 -34.55
N LYS A 113 1.61 -30.69 -35.63
CA LYS A 113 2.55 -30.62 -36.76
C LYS A 113 3.84 -29.87 -36.42
N GLU A 114 3.76 -28.76 -35.68
CA GLU A 114 4.94 -27.98 -35.28
C GLU A 114 5.74 -28.63 -34.15
N THR A 115 5.08 -29.35 -33.25
CA THR A 115 5.71 -29.99 -32.08
C THR A 115 6.15 -31.44 -32.32
N GLY A 116 5.74 -32.05 -33.45
CA GLY A 116 6.12 -33.43 -33.82
C GLY A 116 5.46 -34.52 -32.97
N MET A 117 4.48 -34.19 -32.12
CA MET A 117 3.79 -35.16 -31.26
C MET A 117 2.72 -35.93 -32.05
N LYS A 118 2.72 -37.27 -31.94
CA LYS A 118 1.72 -38.14 -32.61
C LYS A 118 0.46 -38.26 -31.75
N SER A 119 -0.69 -38.24 -32.43
CA SER A 119 -2.01 -38.44 -31.81
C SER A 119 -2.22 -39.93 -31.49
N GLY A 120 -2.04 -40.31 -30.23
CA GLY A 120 -2.33 -41.65 -29.73
C GLY A 120 -1.74 -41.91 -28.34
N ASP A 121 -2.63 -42.08 -27.36
CA ASP A 121 -2.43 -42.76 -26.07
C ASP A 121 -1.52 -42.17 -24.98
N ASP A 122 -1.30 -40.86 -24.94
CA ASP A 122 -0.93 -40.21 -23.67
C ASP A 122 -2.17 -39.58 -23.04
N GLN A 123 -2.87 -40.37 -22.22
CA GLN A 123 -3.69 -39.83 -21.13
C GLN A 123 -2.77 -39.02 -20.22
N LEU A 124 -2.52 -37.77 -20.58
CA LEU A 124 -1.89 -36.76 -19.74
C LEU A 124 -2.75 -36.60 -18.49
N ASN A 125 -2.39 -37.35 -17.44
CA ASN A 125 -2.50 -37.14 -16.00
C ASN A 125 -3.37 -35.97 -15.47
N TYR A 126 -4.58 -35.76 -15.99
CA TYR A 126 -5.48 -34.69 -15.55
C TYR A 126 -6.04 -34.95 -14.15
N VAL A 127 -6.00 -36.20 -13.69
CA VAL A 127 -6.43 -36.62 -12.34
C VAL A 127 -5.37 -36.27 -11.30
N ASN A 128 -4.08 -36.27 -11.65
CA ASN A 128 -3.01 -35.89 -10.70
C ASN A 128 -2.95 -34.39 -10.50
N THR A 129 -3.18 -33.57 -11.53
CA THR A 129 -3.12 -32.11 -11.40
C THR A 129 -4.20 -31.57 -10.45
N LYS A 130 -5.40 -32.15 -10.43
CA LYS A 130 -6.47 -31.68 -9.53
C LYS A 130 -6.21 -32.04 -8.07
N LYS A 131 -5.57 -33.19 -7.83
CA LYS A 131 -5.17 -33.63 -6.48
C LYS A 131 -3.96 -32.85 -5.98
N GLU A 132 -2.96 -32.65 -6.84
CA GLU A 132 -1.78 -31.81 -6.59
C GLU A 132 -2.16 -30.34 -6.34
N LEU A 133 -3.07 -29.75 -7.12
CA LEU A 133 -3.53 -28.37 -6.93
C LEU A 133 -4.32 -28.18 -5.63
N THR A 134 -5.04 -29.21 -5.18
CA THR A 134 -5.80 -29.15 -3.91
C THR A 134 -4.87 -29.33 -2.71
N GLU A 135 -3.84 -30.18 -2.82
CA GLU A 135 -2.80 -30.37 -1.80
C GLU A 135 -1.85 -29.15 -1.72
N MET A 136 -1.51 -28.53 -2.85
CA MET A 136 -0.69 -27.30 -2.94
C MET A 136 -1.37 -26.07 -2.33
N ASN A 137 -2.71 -25.98 -2.39
CA ASN A 137 -3.45 -24.88 -1.77
C ASN A 137 -3.66 -25.09 -0.26
N GLN A 138 -3.60 -26.34 0.22
CA GLN A 138 -3.78 -26.66 1.64
C GLN A 138 -2.46 -26.63 2.43
N LYS A 139 -1.31 -26.74 1.74
CA LYS A 139 0.02 -26.46 2.28
C LYS A 139 0.84 -25.70 1.24
N PRO A 140 1.00 -24.36 1.36
CA PRO A 140 1.87 -23.60 0.49
C PRO A 140 3.33 -23.84 0.90
N ASP A 141 3.80 -25.07 0.80
CA ASP A 141 5.20 -25.41 0.98
C ASP A 141 5.87 -25.34 -0.39
N GLN A 142 6.32 -24.14 -0.77
CA GLN A 142 7.27 -23.97 -1.87
C GLN A 142 8.67 -24.44 -1.42
N THR A 143 8.80 -25.66 -0.93
CA THR A 143 10.08 -26.34 -0.99
C THR A 143 10.23 -26.88 -2.40
N TYR A 144 10.93 -26.13 -3.24
CA TYR A 144 11.71 -26.73 -4.32
C TYR A 144 12.60 -27.79 -3.67
N HIS A 145 12.16 -29.04 -3.69
CA HIS A 145 13.05 -30.17 -3.51
C HIS A 145 13.90 -30.27 -4.77
N SER A 146 14.87 -29.37 -4.92
CA SER A 146 16.05 -29.76 -5.67
C SER A 146 16.61 -30.95 -4.89
N GLU A 147 16.66 -32.12 -5.52
CA GLU A 147 17.56 -33.17 -5.07
C GLU A 147 18.90 -32.51 -4.71
N LYS A 148 19.57 -32.98 -3.65
CA LYS A 148 20.90 -32.49 -3.28
C LYS A 148 21.87 -32.86 -4.41
N GLU A 149 21.79 -32.18 -5.54
CA GLU A 149 22.80 -32.16 -6.58
C GLU A 149 24.08 -31.74 -5.88
N GLN A 150 25.09 -32.61 -6.02
CA GLN A 150 26.44 -32.38 -5.56
C GLN A 150 26.88 -30.98 -5.99
N GLU A 151 27.59 -30.26 -5.11
CA GLU A 151 28.18 -28.96 -5.40
C GLU A 151 28.80 -28.96 -6.80
N SER A 152 28.09 -28.37 -7.74
CA SER A 152 28.67 -28.05 -9.04
C SER A 152 29.39 -26.72 -8.84
N ASN A 153 30.50 -26.50 -9.56
CA ASN A 153 31.17 -25.19 -9.62
C ASN A 153 30.26 -24.06 -10.14
N VAL A 154 29.01 -24.38 -10.51
CA VAL A 154 27.98 -23.46 -11.00
C VAL A 154 27.02 -23.02 -9.89
N LEU A 155 26.78 -23.85 -8.86
CA LEU A 155 25.78 -23.56 -7.82
C LEU A 155 26.41 -23.58 -6.42
N LYS A 156 26.49 -22.40 -5.80
CA LYS A 156 26.82 -22.27 -4.37
C LYS A 156 25.53 -22.19 -3.56
N ARG A 157 25.37 -23.09 -2.59
CA ARG A 157 24.25 -23.07 -1.63
C ARG A 157 24.70 -22.40 -0.35
N GLU A 158 23.99 -21.38 0.09
CA GLU A 158 24.22 -20.71 1.37
C GLU A 158 22.96 -20.78 2.23
N THR A 159 23.13 -21.03 3.52
CA THR A 159 22.03 -21.01 4.48
C THR A 159 21.68 -19.58 4.85
N ILE A 160 20.38 -19.27 4.95
CA ILE A 160 19.92 -17.97 5.46
C ILE A 160 20.38 -17.77 6.90
N ASN A 161 20.80 -16.56 7.25
CA ASN A 161 21.18 -16.22 8.62
C ASN A 161 20.01 -16.50 9.59
N PRO A 162 20.19 -17.36 10.62
CA PRO A 162 19.15 -17.69 11.58
C PRO A 162 18.55 -16.47 12.31
N ASN A 163 19.35 -15.43 12.54
CA ASN A 163 18.93 -14.23 13.27
C ASN A 163 17.88 -13.41 12.49
N SER A 164 17.87 -13.49 11.16
CA SER A 164 16.85 -12.85 10.30
C SER A 164 15.53 -13.61 10.25
N LEU A 165 15.49 -14.89 10.65
CA LEU A 165 14.32 -15.75 10.45
C LEU A 165 13.04 -15.20 11.10
N PRO A 166 13.03 -14.63 12.32
CA PRO A 166 11.83 -14.04 12.89
C PRO A 166 11.26 -12.90 12.04
N ALA A 167 12.14 -12.00 11.56
CA ALA A 167 11.76 -10.87 10.72
C ALA A 167 11.22 -11.36 9.36
N VAL A 168 11.90 -12.32 8.73
CA VAL A 168 11.48 -12.92 7.45
C VAL A 168 10.12 -13.59 7.58
N LYS A 169 9.90 -14.41 8.62
CA LYS A 169 8.60 -15.04 8.89
C LYS A 169 7.49 -13.99 9.05
N SER A 170 7.76 -12.94 9.82
CA SER A 170 6.81 -11.84 10.03
C SER A 170 6.45 -11.11 8.72
N MET A 171 7.43 -10.89 7.83
CA MET A 171 7.20 -10.30 6.51
C MET A 171 6.39 -11.22 5.57
N ILE A 172 6.69 -12.53 5.56
CA ILE A 172 5.93 -13.51 4.77
C ILE A 172 4.46 -13.53 5.22
N LEU A 173 4.22 -13.55 6.54
CA LEU A 173 2.86 -13.47 7.10
C LEU A 173 2.17 -12.16 6.69
N SER A 174 2.88 -11.03 6.73
CA SER A 174 2.32 -9.76 6.26
C SER A 174 1.87 -9.82 4.81
N GLN A 175 2.68 -10.38 3.91
CA GLN A 175 2.33 -10.46 2.48
C GLN A 175 1.13 -11.38 2.22
N ASN A 176 0.95 -12.41 3.05
CA ASN A 176 -0.16 -13.34 2.90
C ASN A 176 -1.49 -12.79 3.46
N TYR A 177 -1.45 -12.03 4.55
CA TYR A 177 -2.65 -11.67 5.32
C TYR A 177 -3.04 -10.20 5.28
N ILE A 178 -2.11 -9.29 5.02
CA ILE A 178 -2.35 -7.86 5.10
C ILE A 178 -2.51 -7.30 3.68
N PRO A 179 -3.65 -6.67 3.33
CA PRO A 179 -3.73 -5.82 2.14
C PRO A 179 -2.99 -4.50 2.42
N PRO A 180 -1.81 -4.27 1.84
CA PRO A 180 -0.98 -3.14 2.22
C PRO A 180 -1.35 -1.90 1.40
N LEU A 181 -1.46 -0.75 2.07
CA LEU A 181 -1.50 0.56 1.44
C LEU A 181 -0.25 1.33 1.83
N THR A 182 0.49 1.83 0.85
CA THR A 182 1.63 2.72 1.10
C THR A 182 1.34 4.14 0.63
N ILE A 183 1.59 5.10 1.50
CA ILE A 183 1.59 6.52 1.18
C ILE A 183 2.95 7.12 1.53
N SER A 184 3.34 8.20 0.87
CA SER A 184 4.62 8.85 1.12
C SER A 184 4.52 10.36 1.00
N THR A 185 5.42 11.06 1.70
CA THR A 185 5.57 12.50 1.62
C THR A 185 7.04 12.89 1.83
N GLU A 186 7.35 14.16 1.64
CA GLU A 186 8.67 14.73 1.89
C GLU A 186 8.63 15.63 3.13
N VAL A 187 9.70 15.61 3.92
CA VAL A 187 9.82 16.36 5.18
C VAL A 187 11.08 17.22 5.14
N ASP A 188 10.97 18.49 5.52
CA ASP A 188 12.11 19.39 5.73
C ASP A 188 12.75 19.13 7.12
N MET A 189 13.88 18.44 7.10
CA MET A 189 14.66 18.10 8.28
C MET A 189 15.62 19.22 8.72
N THR A 190 15.59 20.39 8.08
CA THR A 190 16.53 21.50 8.36
C THR A 190 16.46 21.95 9.82
N SER A 191 15.25 22.09 10.38
CA SER A 191 15.04 22.51 11.77
C SER A 191 15.58 21.46 12.75
N ILE A 192 15.36 20.17 12.50
CA ILE A 192 15.88 19.07 13.31
C ILE A 192 17.40 19.02 13.29
N LEU A 193 18.03 19.20 12.13
CA LEU A 193 19.49 19.24 12.03
C LEU A 193 20.09 20.40 12.81
N LYS A 194 19.43 21.56 12.82
CA LYS A 194 19.83 22.71 13.66
C LYS A 194 19.68 22.39 15.15
N LEU A 195 18.53 21.84 15.57
CA LEU A 195 18.29 21.46 16.96
C LEU A 195 19.32 20.44 17.45
N LYS A 196 19.61 19.42 16.64
CA LYS A 196 20.64 18.41 16.92
C LYS A 196 22.02 19.05 17.17
N HIS A 197 22.38 20.09 16.42
CA HIS A 197 23.64 20.83 16.62
C HIS A 197 23.64 21.61 17.94
N VAL A 198 22.52 22.22 18.31
CA VAL A 198 22.36 22.93 19.59
C VAL A 198 22.44 21.96 20.77
N LEU A 199 21.74 20.82 20.70
CA LEU A 199 21.77 19.80 21.75
C LEU A 199 23.16 19.20 21.92
N LYS A 200 23.88 18.93 20.84
CA LYS A 200 25.28 18.45 20.91
C LYS A 200 26.21 19.42 21.65
N LYS A 201 25.95 20.72 21.60
CA LYS A 201 26.72 21.73 22.35
C LYS A 201 26.31 21.82 23.81
N THR A 202 25.04 21.58 24.11
CA THR A 202 24.45 21.79 25.45
C THR A 202 24.58 20.54 26.33
N ASP A 203 24.45 19.35 25.73
CA ASP A 203 24.64 18.06 26.38
C ASP A 203 25.59 17.19 25.54
N PRO A 204 26.92 17.43 25.62
CA PRO A 204 27.90 16.76 24.78
C PRO A 204 28.07 15.26 25.08
N ASN A 205 27.57 14.79 26.23
CA ASN A 205 27.69 13.40 26.66
C ASN A 205 26.60 12.49 26.03
N THR A 206 25.56 13.07 25.44
CA THR A 206 24.44 12.31 24.85
C THR A 206 24.44 12.41 23.32
N PHE A 207 24.32 11.27 22.64
CA PHE A 207 24.25 11.23 21.18
C PHE A 207 22.82 11.38 20.65
N TYR A 208 22.49 12.58 20.18
CA TYR A 208 21.20 12.86 19.53
C TYR A 208 21.20 12.43 18.06
N SER A 209 20.78 11.19 17.79
CA SER A 209 20.63 10.65 16.43
C SER A 209 19.46 11.28 15.68
N THR A 210 19.40 11.17 14.35
CA THR A 210 18.20 11.63 13.59
C THR A 210 17.00 10.71 13.86
N ILE A 211 17.26 9.41 14.03
CA ILE A 211 16.24 8.41 14.32
C ILE A 211 15.53 8.67 15.65
N LEU A 212 16.23 9.25 16.64
CA LEU A 212 15.64 9.71 17.90
C LEU A 212 14.45 10.66 17.67
N PHE A 213 14.66 11.72 16.89
CA PHE A 213 13.62 12.71 16.64
C PHE A 213 12.45 12.08 15.87
N ILE A 214 12.74 11.24 14.88
CA ILE A 214 11.70 10.52 14.12
C ILE A 214 10.90 9.61 15.04
N THR A 215 11.56 8.88 15.93
CA THR A 215 10.94 7.96 16.90
C THR A 215 10.06 8.73 17.89
N LYS A 216 10.54 9.87 18.41
CA LYS A 216 9.74 10.72 19.31
C LYS A 216 8.55 11.35 18.58
N SER A 217 8.75 11.90 17.39
CA SER A 217 7.66 12.45 16.56
C SER A 217 6.62 11.40 16.20
N LEU A 218 7.06 10.17 15.91
CA LEU A 218 6.18 9.03 15.68
C LEU A 218 5.32 8.76 16.92
N SER A 219 5.95 8.63 18.09
CA SER A 219 5.24 8.43 19.36
C SER A 219 4.23 9.55 19.66
N LEU A 220 4.57 10.81 19.39
CA LEU A 220 3.65 11.94 19.60
C LEU A 220 2.44 11.87 18.65
N ALA A 221 2.68 11.57 17.37
CA ALA A 221 1.59 11.39 16.42
C ALA A 221 0.69 10.19 16.79
N LEU A 222 1.24 9.12 17.37
CA LEU A 222 0.46 7.97 17.82
C LEU A 222 -0.54 8.31 18.94
N LEU A 223 -0.25 9.32 19.77
CA LEU A 223 -1.21 9.79 20.80
C LEU A 223 -2.49 10.36 20.16
N GLU A 224 -2.37 11.02 19.00
CA GLU A 224 -3.49 11.60 18.26
C GLU A 224 -4.16 10.58 17.33
N TYR A 225 -3.42 9.56 16.88
CA TYR A 225 -3.87 8.54 15.93
C TYR A 225 -3.65 7.12 16.49
N PRO A 226 -4.32 6.74 17.60
CA PRO A 226 -4.03 5.48 18.29
C PRO A 226 -4.31 4.24 17.44
N LYS A 227 -5.25 4.30 16.48
CA LYS A 227 -5.53 3.20 15.54
C LYS A 227 -4.33 2.79 14.69
N ILE A 228 -3.37 3.67 14.45
CA ILE A 228 -2.13 3.33 13.74
C ILE A 228 -1.29 2.33 14.58
N ASN A 229 -1.38 2.44 15.90
CA ASN A 229 -0.70 1.57 16.86
C ASN A 229 -1.57 0.36 17.24
N SER A 230 -1.97 -0.44 16.25
CA SER A 230 -2.89 -1.55 16.44
C SER A 230 -2.40 -2.86 15.82
N SER A 231 -3.18 -3.92 16.01
CA SER A 231 -3.09 -5.18 15.27
C SER A 231 -4.49 -5.69 14.99
N TYR A 232 -4.62 -6.48 13.92
CA TYR A 232 -5.87 -7.16 13.60
C TYR A 232 -5.83 -8.59 14.11
N GLU A 233 -6.86 -9.00 14.86
CA GLU A 233 -7.06 -10.36 15.35
C GLU A 233 -8.05 -11.10 14.44
N PRO A 234 -7.59 -12.03 13.57
CA PRO A 234 -8.46 -12.68 12.59
C PRO A 234 -9.54 -13.56 13.22
N GLU A 235 -9.23 -14.20 14.36
CA GLU A 235 -10.14 -15.16 15.00
C GLU A 235 -11.39 -14.49 15.56
N THR A 236 -11.24 -13.29 16.15
CA THR A 236 -12.35 -12.51 16.70
C THR A 236 -12.85 -11.41 15.76
N ASN A 237 -12.13 -11.17 14.64
CA ASN A 237 -12.35 -10.04 13.74
C ASN A 237 -12.29 -8.68 14.46
N GLU A 238 -11.38 -8.54 15.42
CA GLU A 238 -11.24 -7.34 16.24
C GLU A 238 -9.94 -6.58 15.93
N VAL A 239 -9.98 -5.27 16.19
CA VAL A 239 -8.79 -4.41 16.14
C VAL A 239 -8.30 -4.17 17.56
N VAL A 240 -7.11 -4.67 17.87
CA VAL A 240 -6.45 -4.47 19.16
C VAL A 240 -5.62 -3.21 19.10
N VAL A 241 -6.14 -2.12 19.67
CA VAL A 241 -5.43 -0.83 19.79
C VAL A 241 -4.57 -0.82 21.04
N LYS A 242 -3.28 -0.50 20.90
CA LYS A 242 -2.30 -0.56 22.00
C LYS A 242 -2.02 0.85 22.50
N ALA A 243 -2.22 1.08 23.79
CA ALA A 243 -2.00 2.39 24.42
C ALA A 243 -0.52 2.71 24.68
N TYR A 244 0.35 1.69 24.69
CA TYR A 244 1.79 1.83 24.86
C TYR A 244 2.50 1.82 23.51
N HIS A 245 3.58 2.59 23.37
CA HIS A 245 4.32 2.72 22.13
C HIS A 245 5.62 1.93 22.24
N ASN A 246 5.59 0.69 21.73
CA ASN A 246 6.81 -0.10 21.57
C ASN A 246 7.27 -0.02 20.12
N ILE A 247 8.28 0.81 19.85
CA ILE A 247 8.71 1.10 18.48
C ILE A 247 9.87 0.17 18.12
N GLY A 248 9.60 -0.76 17.19
CA GLY A 248 10.63 -1.62 16.60
C GLY A 248 11.48 -0.82 15.61
N LEU A 249 12.80 -0.95 15.66
CA LEU A 249 13.72 -0.34 14.70
C LEU A 249 14.25 -1.41 13.76
N ALA A 250 13.73 -1.52 12.53
CA ALA A 250 14.23 -2.47 11.56
C ALA A 250 15.67 -2.08 11.16
N THR A 251 16.63 -2.91 11.59
CA THR A 251 18.07 -2.62 11.49
C THR A 251 18.77 -3.77 10.79
N GLU A 252 19.40 -3.44 9.65
CA GLU A 252 20.30 -4.38 8.98
C GLU A 252 21.65 -4.42 9.69
N THR A 253 22.11 -5.62 10.02
CA THR A 253 23.39 -5.90 10.67
C THR A 253 24.21 -6.90 9.85
N SER A 254 25.47 -7.12 10.20
CA SER A 254 26.26 -8.22 9.61
C SER A 254 25.63 -9.59 9.87
N GLU A 255 24.86 -9.69 10.96
CA GLU A 255 24.11 -10.87 11.36
C GLU A 255 22.70 -10.91 10.76
N GLY A 256 22.40 -10.03 9.79
CA GLY A 256 21.11 -9.95 9.12
C GLY A 256 20.13 -8.94 9.74
N LEU A 257 18.86 -9.08 9.37
CA LEU A 257 17.79 -8.14 9.72
C LEU A 257 17.28 -8.42 11.14
N ILE A 258 17.57 -7.50 12.05
CA ILE A 258 17.14 -7.57 13.45
C ILE A 258 16.25 -6.37 13.77
N ILE A 259 15.20 -6.59 14.57
CA ILE A 259 14.24 -5.56 14.96
C ILE A 259 14.30 -5.36 16.48
N PRO A 260 15.29 -4.62 17.00
CA PRO A 260 15.27 -4.21 18.39
C PRO A 260 14.09 -3.26 18.67
N VAL A 261 13.53 -3.29 19.88
CA VAL A 261 12.28 -2.64 20.24
C VAL A 261 12.51 -1.69 21.40
N LEU A 262 12.32 -0.40 21.14
CA LEU A 262 12.26 0.64 22.18
C LEU A 262 10.92 0.54 22.89
N LYS A 263 10.92 0.45 24.22
CA LYS A 263 9.71 0.23 25.02
C LYS A 263 9.18 1.53 25.59
N PHE A 264 7.85 1.65 25.66
CA PHE A 264 7.14 2.75 26.32
C PHE A 264 7.65 4.14 25.90
N VAL A 265 7.88 4.33 24.60
CA VAL A 265 8.46 5.57 24.05
C VAL A 265 7.63 6.81 24.42
N GLU A 266 6.33 6.65 24.64
CA GLU A 266 5.43 7.71 25.08
C GLU A 266 5.82 8.30 26.45
N LYS A 267 6.49 7.52 27.30
CA LYS A 267 6.88 7.92 28.66
C LYS A 267 8.28 8.52 28.73
N LEU A 268 9.09 8.34 27.69
CA LEU A 268 10.49 8.74 27.69
C LEU A 268 10.64 10.19 27.23
N SER A 269 11.43 10.96 27.98
CA SER A 269 11.92 12.25 27.51
C SER A 269 12.84 12.07 26.30
N LEU A 270 13.09 13.15 25.56
CA LEU A 270 13.98 13.10 24.40
C LEU A 270 15.41 12.65 24.78
N ARG A 271 15.88 13.01 25.98
CA ARG A 271 17.21 12.62 26.46
C ARG A 271 17.27 11.15 26.86
N GLU A 272 16.27 10.67 27.62
CA GLU A 272 16.19 9.25 28.00
C GLU A 272 16.10 8.36 26.77
N LEU A 273 15.24 8.71 25.81
CA LEU A 273 15.14 7.98 24.55
C LEU A 273 16.45 7.99 23.75
N ALA A 274 17.25 9.06 23.82
CA ALA A 274 18.56 9.12 23.17
C ALA A 274 19.54 8.11 23.80
N ILE A 275 19.55 8.03 25.14
CA ILE A 275 20.37 7.09 25.90
C ILE A 275 19.94 5.65 25.58
N ASP A 276 18.64 5.37 25.63
CA ASP A 276 18.09 4.04 25.33
C ASP A 276 18.47 3.56 23.92
N ILE A 277 18.33 4.43 22.91
CA ILE A 277 18.74 4.12 21.54
C ILE A 277 20.24 3.82 21.48
N GLN A 278 21.07 4.60 22.17
CA GLN A 278 22.53 4.42 22.16
C GLN A 278 22.96 3.11 22.84
N GLU A 279 22.38 2.79 23.99
CA GLU A 279 22.66 1.55 24.71
C GLU A 279 22.19 0.32 23.93
N MET A 280 20.97 0.37 23.42
CA MET A 280 20.39 -0.70 22.59
C MET A 280 21.22 -0.91 21.31
N THR A 281 21.69 0.17 20.66
CA THR A 281 22.57 0.07 19.48
C THR A 281 23.93 -0.53 19.85
N THR A 282 24.48 -0.19 21.02
CA THR A 282 25.73 -0.78 21.52
C THR A 282 25.57 -2.28 21.74
N ARG A 283 24.50 -2.71 22.41
CA ARG A 283 24.18 -4.13 22.63
C ARG A 283 23.96 -4.88 21.33
N LEU A 284 23.18 -4.30 20.41
CA LEU A 284 22.94 -4.87 19.07
C LEU A 284 24.25 -5.15 18.34
N ARG A 285 25.18 -4.19 18.32
CA ARG A 285 26.50 -4.35 17.66
C ARG A 285 27.38 -5.41 18.31
N ARG A 286 27.18 -5.70 19.60
CA ARG A 286 27.89 -6.76 20.32
C ARG A 286 27.20 -8.13 20.22
N GLY A 287 26.00 -8.19 19.65
CA GLY A 287 25.16 -9.40 19.67
C GLY A 287 24.58 -9.71 21.06
N GLU A 288 24.52 -8.73 21.95
CA GLU A 288 24.13 -8.87 23.36
C GLU A 288 22.71 -8.33 23.63
N LEU A 289 21.81 -8.42 22.64
CA LEU A 289 20.41 -8.02 22.87
C LEU A 289 19.72 -9.00 23.81
N TYR A 290 18.91 -8.45 24.72
CA TYR A 290 18.05 -9.28 25.54
C TYR A 290 16.85 -9.79 24.73
N ASN A 291 16.33 -10.97 25.06
CA ASN A 291 15.19 -11.56 24.37
C ASN A 291 13.93 -10.66 24.35
N TYR A 292 13.72 -9.87 25.40
CA TYR A 292 12.58 -8.94 25.47
C TYR A 292 12.76 -7.72 24.56
N GLU A 293 13.99 -7.41 24.12
CA GLU A 293 14.31 -6.28 23.24
C GLU A 293 14.01 -6.60 21.77
N THR A 294 13.76 -7.86 21.38
CA THR A 294 13.48 -8.21 19.98
C THR A 294 12.01 -8.54 19.71
N SER A 295 11.16 -8.43 20.73
CA SER A 295 9.76 -8.87 20.68
C SER A 295 8.80 -7.80 21.15
N GLY A 296 7.54 -7.87 20.72
CA GLY A 296 6.46 -7.01 21.22
C GLY A 296 6.57 -5.55 20.79
N SER A 297 6.99 -5.31 19.55
CA SER A 297 6.74 -4.03 18.90
C SER A 297 5.24 -3.85 18.65
N THR A 298 4.80 -2.61 18.58
CA THR A 298 3.42 -2.22 18.24
C THR A 298 3.35 -1.50 16.90
N ILE A 299 4.48 -0.89 16.51
CA ILE A 299 4.74 -0.31 15.20
C ILE A 299 6.23 -0.48 14.89
N THR A 300 6.59 -0.53 13.61
CA THR A 300 7.99 -0.61 13.18
C THR A 300 8.43 0.66 12.44
N LEU A 301 9.67 1.06 12.64
CA LEU A 301 10.36 2.13 11.92
C LEU A 301 11.53 1.51 11.15
N ALA A 302 11.49 1.59 9.83
CA ALA A 302 12.51 1.10 8.92
C ALA A 302 13.32 2.29 8.36
N ASN A 303 14.64 2.25 8.53
CA ASN A 303 15.52 3.29 8.02
C ASN A 303 16.39 2.72 6.90
N TYR A 304 16.02 3.02 5.65
CA TYR A 304 16.81 2.70 4.46
C TYR A 304 17.70 3.87 4.00
N GLY A 305 17.65 5.01 4.71
CA GLY A 305 18.54 6.13 4.46
C GLY A 305 20.01 5.86 4.82
N ASN A 306 20.27 4.91 5.72
CA ASN A 306 21.62 4.46 6.09
C ASN A 306 22.35 3.75 4.93
N ILE A 307 21.63 3.01 4.09
CA ILE A 307 22.14 2.35 2.88
C ILE A 307 22.07 3.25 1.65
N GLY A 308 21.63 4.50 1.82
CA GLY A 308 21.64 5.52 0.77
C GLY A 308 20.35 5.62 -0.05
N ALA A 309 19.33 4.81 0.23
CA ALA A 309 18.06 4.86 -0.48
C ALA A 309 17.27 6.12 -0.13
N ILE A 310 16.71 6.75 -1.16
CA ILE A 310 15.89 7.97 -1.01
C ILE A 310 14.46 7.60 -0.64
N GLN A 311 13.91 6.56 -1.26
CA GLN A 311 12.53 6.13 -1.07
C GLN A 311 12.43 4.60 -1.16
N ALA A 312 11.56 4.01 -0.34
CA ALA A 312 11.17 2.62 -0.43
C ALA A 312 9.74 2.42 0.10
N THR A 313 9.17 1.27 -0.23
CA THR A 313 7.88 0.78 0.26
C THR A 313 8.17 -0.28 1.32
N PRO A 314 8.14 0.06 2.62
CA PRO A 314 8.45 -0.91 3.67
C PRO A 314 7.32 -1.95 3.81
N THR A 315 7.71 -3.20 4.05
CA THR A 315 6.78 -4.30 4.38
C THR A 315 6.44 -4.25 5.87
N ILE A 316 5.16 -4.44 6.20
CA ILE A 316 4.71 -4.50 7.60
C ILE A 316 5.28 -5.76 8.26
N PHE A 317 5.63 -5.65 9.54
CA PHE A 317 6.01 -6.81 10.35
C PHE A 317 4.78 -7.28 11.13
N TYR A 318 4.17 -8.38 10.69
CA TYR A 318 3.05 -9.02 11.39
C TYR A 318 3.40 -9.31 12.86
N PRO A 319 2.53 -9.01 13.84
CA PRO A 319 1.13 -8.59 13.70
C PRO A 319 0.88 -7.07 13.71
N ASN A 320 1.90 -6.22 13.57
CA ASN A 320 1.70 -4.77 13.58
C ASN A 320 0.79 -4.32 12.43
N ALA A 321 0.02 -3.25 12.63
CA ALA A 321 -0.83 -2.68 11.59
C ALA A 321 -0.10 -1.70 10.66
N ALA A 322 1.09 -1.24 11.05
CA ALA A 322 1.79 -0.19 10.32
C ALA A 322 3.32 -0.32 10.41
N VAL A 323 4.00 0.20 9.39
CA VAL A 323 5.45 0.45 9.36
C VAL A 323 5.73 1.81 8.74
N VAL A 324 6.62 2.57 9.38
CA VAL A 324 7.11 3.85 8.86
C VAL A 324 8.47 3.64 8.23
N GLY A 325 8.65 4.08 6.99
CA GLY A 325 9.91 4.05 6.26
C GLY A 325 10.54 5.44 6.19
N VAL A 326 11.84 5.57 6.43
CA VAL A 326 12.57 6.83 6.27
C VAL A 326 13.78 6.68 5.36
N GLY A 327 13.91 7.62 4.44
CA GLY A 327 14.99 7.68 3.47
C GLY A 327 16.17 8.53 3.87
N LYS A 328 17.14 8.63 2.95
CA LYS A 328 18.33 9.47 3.10
C LYS A 328 17.93 10.94 3.13
N VAL A 329 18.49 11.68 4.09
CA VAL A 329 18.40 13.15 4.10
C VAL A 329 19.33 13.72 3.02
N VAL A 330 18.76 14.47 2.07
CA VAL A 330 19.48 15.08 0.95
C VAL A 330 19.26 16.59 0.90
N LYS A 331 20.31 17.36 0.62
CA LYS A 331 20.17 18.79 0.38
C LYS A 331 19.66 19.00 -1.04
N LYS A 332 18.50 19.67 -1.20
CA LYS A 332 17.95 19.98 -2.52
C LYS A 332 17.34 21.40 -2.55
N PRO A 333 17.34 22.07 -3.71
CA PRO A 333 16.61 23.33 -3.87
C PRO A 333 15.10 23.05 -3.77
N VAL A 334 14.41 23.84 -2.96
CA VAL A 334 12.95 23.81 -2.82
C VAL A 334 12.40 25.23 -2.93
N VAL A 335 11.17 25.34 -3.44
CA VAL A 335 10.43 26.59 -3.46
C VAL A 335 9.88 26.85 -2.05
N VAL A 336 10.22 28.01 -1.49
CA VAL A 336 9.70 28.50 -0.21
C VAL A 336 8.74 29.67 -0.44
N GLU A 337 8.26 30.29 0.64
CA GLU A 337 7.37 31.45 0.57
C GLU A 337 7.86 32.53 -0.40
N ASN A 338 6.91 33.16 -1.10
CA ASN A 338 7.14 34.16 -2.15
C ASN A 338 7.94 33.62 -3.35
N GLU A 339 7.77 32.34 -3.70
CA GLU A 339 8.36 31.69 -4.88
C GLU A 339 9.89 31.72 -4.92
N LYS A 340 10.54 31.86 -3.75
CA LYS A 340 12.00 31.90 -3.64
C LYS A 340 12.58 30.49 -3.57
N LEU A 341 13.77 30.29 -4.11
CA LEU A 341 14.53 29.05 -3.94
C LEU A 341 15.35 29.09 -2.65
N ALA A 342 15.28 28.03 -1.86
CA ALA A 342 16.17 27.79 -0.74
C ALA A 342 16.69 26.35 -0.75
N ILE A 343 17.92 26.15 -0.27
CA ILE A 343 18.46 24.80 -0.08
C ILE A 343 17.97 24.29 1.26
N LYS A 344 17.18 23.21 1.25
CA LYS A 344 16.68 22.52 2.45
C LYS A 344 17.20 21.10 2.52
N ALA A 345 17.33 20.58 3.74
CA ALA A 345 17.64 19.18 4.00
C ALA A 345 16.35 18.37 3.99
N MET A 346 16.07 17.69 2.88
CA MET A 346 14.81 16.99 2.65
C MET A 346 14.95 15.49 2.86
N MET A 347 13.90 14.85 3.37
CA MET A 347 13.84 13.41 3.61
C MET A 347 12.48 12.88 3.13
N ASN A 348 12.47 11.74 2.45
CA ASN A 348 11.21 11.05 2.15
C ASN A 348 10.83 10.18 3.33
N ILE A 349 9.56 10.24 3.71
CA ILE A 349 8.94 9.37 4.69
C ILE A 349 7.79 8.61 4.01
N SER A 350 7.76 7.30 4.20
CA SER A 350 6.67 6.43 3.75
C SER A 350 5.98 5.80 4.94
N LEU A 351 4.70 5.49 4.78
CA LEU A 351 3.90 4.75 5.74
C LEU A 351 3.17 3.66 4.98
N THR A 352 3.41 2.41 5.37
CA THR A 352 2.62 1.27 4.92
C THR A 352 1.68 0.88 6.04
N VAL A 353 0.39 0.74 5.74
CA VAL A 353 -0.66 0.38 6.69
C VAL A 353 -1.47 -0.83 6.23
N ASP A 354 -2.04 -1.55 7.18
CA ASP A 354 -3.07 -2.55 6.97
C ASP A 354 -4.40 -1.85 6.62
N GLN A 355 -4.82 -1.97 5.36
CA GLN A 355 -6.00 -1.28 4.85
C GLN A 355 -7.33 -1.85 5.40
N ARG A 356 -7.30 -2.96 6.14
CA ARG A 356 -8.47 -3.45 6.89
C ARG A 356 -8.77 -2.57 8.10
N ILE A 357 -7.73 -1.95 8.69
CA ILE A 357 -7.82 -1.19 9.93
C ILE A 357 -7.78 0.31 9.68
N ILE A 358 -6.92 0.74 8.75
CA ILE A 358 -6.56 2.14 8.55
C ILE A 358 -6.89 2.55 7.13
N ASP A 359 -7.75 3.55 7.00
CA ASP A 359 -8.08 4.15 5.70
C ASP A 359 -7.02 5.15 5.22
N ASN A 360 -7.07 5.48 3.93
CA ASN A 360 -6.11 6.36 3.26
C ASN A 360 -6.07 7.78 3.87
N ALA A 361 -7.20 8.30 4.35
CA ALA A 361 -7.29 9.65 4.90
C ALA A 361 -6.64 9.71 6.30
N THR A 362 -6.90 8.71 7.13
CA THR A 362 -6.26 8.54 8.45
C THR A 362 -4.75 8.39 8.30
N ALA A 363 -4.30 7.54 7.38
CA ALA A 363 -2.88 7.38 7.06
C ALA A 363 -2.25 8.71 6.60
N GLY A 364 -2.90 9.43 5.68
CA GLY A 364 -2.41 10.71 5.15
C GLY A 364 -2.28 11.79 6.22
N ARG A 365 -3.28 11.92 7.09
CA ARG A 365 -3.26 12.86 8.21
C ARG A 365 -2.18 12.52 9.23
N PHE A 366 -1.97 11.24 9.51
CA PHE A 366 -0.91 10.78 10.40
C PHE A 366 0.48 11.14 9.86
N LEU A 367 0.77 10.87 8.58
CA LEU A 367 2.03 11.29 7.96
C LEU A 367 2.19 12.81 7.95
N ALA A 368 1.13 13.56 7.66
CA ALA A 368 1.14 15.01 7.72
C ALA A 368 1.45 15.53 9.13
N ARG A 369 0.94 14.86 10.17
CA ARG A 369 1.23 15.20 11.57
C ARG A 369 2.69 14.94 11.93
N ILE A 370 3.26 13.79 11.54
CA ILE A 370 4.69 13.52 11.72
C ILE A 370 5.54 14.57 11.02
N LYS A 371 5.19 14.91 9.77
CA LYS A 371 5.85 15.97 8.99
C LYS A 371 5.83 17.30 9.75
N GLU A 372 4.68 17.71 10.27
CA GLU A 372 4.56 18.95 11.04
C GLU A 372 5.47 18.95 12.28
N ILE A 373 5.47 17.89 13.06
CA ILE A 373 6.28 17.78 14.28
C ILE A 373 7.78 17.82 13.94
N LEU A 374 8.20 17.18 12.86
CA LEU A 374 9.60 17.21 12.40
C LEU A 374 10.01 18.57 11.83
N GLU A 375 9.11 19.29 11.16
CA GLU A 375 9.41 20.61 10.60
C GLU A 375 9.42 21.72 11.68
N LYS A 376 8.66 21.52 12.76
CA LYS A 376 8.53 22.41 13.93
C LYS A 376 8.97 21.69 15.22
N PRO A 377 10.29 21.56 15.45
CA PRO A 377 10.83 20.79 16.57
C PRO A 377 10.44 21.29 17.96
N GLU A 378 9.91 22.51 18.08
CA GLU A 378 9.33 23.05 19.31
C GLU A 378 8.22 22.14 19.86
N LEU A 379 7.48 21.49 18.96
CA LEU A 379 6.42 20.53 19.31
C LEU A 379 6.95 19.29 20.03
N ILE A 380 8.23 18.91 19.80
CA ILE A 380 8.88 17.79 20.47
C ILE A 380 9.32 18.19 21.89
N THR A 381 9.65 19.46 22.10
CA THR A 381 10.22 19.94 23.37
C THR A 381 9.18 20.30 24.42
N VAL A 382 7.94 20.61 24.01
CA VAL A 382 6.85 20.98 24.92
C VAL A 382 6.08 19.75 25.42
N SER A 383 6.13 18.65 24.68
CA SER A 383 5.53 17.35 25.00
C SER A 383 6.43 16.47 25.84
#